data_AF-A0A829HDU4-F1
#
_entry.id   AF-A0A829HDU4-F1
#
_cell.length_a   1.000
_cell.length_b   1.000
_cell.length_c   1.000
_cell.angle_alpha   90.00
_cell.angle_beta   90.00
_cell.angle_gamma   90.00
#
_symmetry.space_group_name_H-M   'P 1'
#
loop_
_entity.id
_entity.type
_entity.pdbx_description
1 polymer ?
#
loop_
_entity_poly.entity_id
_entity_poly.type
_entity_poly.pdbx_seq_one_letter_code
_entity_poly.pdbx_strand_id
1 'polypeptide(L)' 'MKILIISFAALLTTACTSYQLKPEVESQECTYYHSKKAAPMPPSAMNELKQRCLDSQK' A
#
# COMPACT_ATOMS: atom_id res chain seq x y z
N MET A 1 16.05 30.38 32.47
CA MET A 1 15.66 28.97 32.25
C MET A 1 14.56 28.86 31.17
N LYS A 2 14.80 29.35 29.93
CA LYS A 2 13.82 29.24 28.82
C LYS A 2 14.38 28.49 27.60
N ILE A 3 15.69 28.32 27.53
CA ILE A 3 16.39 27.75 26.37
C ILE A 3 16.36 26.20 26.39
N LEU A 4 16.29 25.59 27.59
CA LEU A 4 16.25 24.13 27.72
C LEU A 4 14.93 23.51 27.21
N ILE A 5 13.81 24.24 27.34
CA ILE A 5 12.47 23.74 26.98
C ILE A 5 12.31 23.61 25.45
N ILE A 6 12.96 24.49 24.69
CA ILE A 6 12.89 24.51 23.22
C ILE A 6 13.62 23.30 22.61
N SER A 7 14.71 22.85 23.25
CA SER A 7 15.48 21.69 22.76
C SER A 7 14.71 20.37 22.85
N PHE A 8 13.85 20.22 23.86
CA PHE A 8 13.05 19.00 24.06
C PHE A 8 11.91 18.87 23.04
N ALA A 9 11.36 19.99 22.58
CA ALA A 9 10.27 20.00 21.60
C ALA A 9 10.72 19.57 20.19
N ALA A 10 11.99 19.83 19.82
CA ALA A 10 12.52 19.46 18.52
C ALA A 10 12.67 17.94 18.34
N LEU A 11 12.97 17.21 19.43
CA LEU A 11 13.21 15.76 19.41
C LEU A 11 11.94 14.91 19.23
N LEU A 12 10.75 15.48 19.44
CA LEU A 12 9.47 14.76 19.31
C LEU A 12 8.90 14.76 17.88
N THR A 13 9.51 15.52 16.95
CA THR A 13 8.96 15.68 15.59
C THR A 13 9.47 14.67 14.57
N THR A 14 10.45 13.83 14.92
CA THR A 14 11.08 12.87 13.98
C THR A 14 10.47 11.48 13.95
N ALA A 15 9.41 11.20 14.72
CA ALA A 15 8.81 9.87 14.83
C ALA A 15 7.69 9.55 13.81
N CYS A 16 7.55 10.33 12.73
CA CYS A 16 6.48 10.13 11.73
C CYS A 16 7.00 9.95 10.29
N THR A 17 8.29 9.68 10.08
CA THR A 17 8.75 9.21 8.76
C THR A 17 8.52 7.70 8.67
N SER A 18 7.29 7.37 8.31
CA SER A 18 7.02 6.42 7.23
C SER A 18 7.74 5.08 7.36
N TYR A 19 7.16 4.17 8.15
CA TYR A 19 7.16 2.75 7.78
C TYR A 19 6.43 2.60 6.43
N GLN A 20 7.04 3.08 5.35
CA GLN A 20 6.76 2.54 4.03
C GLN A 20 7.40 1.15 4.07
N LEU A 21 6.62 0.18 4.56
CA LEU A 21 6.87 -1.21 4.20
C LEU A 21 7.13 -1.16 2.70
N LYS A 22 8.37 -1.48 2.32
CA LYS A 22 8.84 -1.58 0.94
C LYS A 22 7.65 -2.12 0.14
N PRO A 23 7.06 -1.34 -0.80
CA PRO A 23 5.80 -1.75 -1.42
C PRO A 23 6.06 -3.14 -1.94
N GLU A 24 5.37 -4.12 -1.36
CA GLU A 24 5.40 -5.48 -1.84
C GLU A 24 5.06 -5.34 -3.31
N VAL A 25 6.02 -5.67 -4.18
CA VAL A 25 5.89 -5.40 -5.61
C VAL A 25 4.77 -6.32 -6.04
N GLU A 26 3.57 -5.75 -6.08
CA GLU A 26 2.36 -6.45 -6.46
C GLU A 26 2.61 -7.05 -7.84
N SER A 27 2.22 -8.32 -8.02
CA SER A 27 2.35 -8.96 -9.31
C SER A 27 1.55 -8.18 -10.36
N GLN A 28 2.01 -8.24 -11.60
CA GLN A 28 1.32 -7.57 -12.71
C GLN A 28 -0.15 -8.02 -12.84
N GLU A 29 -0.43 -9.30 -12.54
CA GLU A 29 -1.79 -9.87 -12.53
C GLU A 29 -2.68 -9.23 -11.46
N CYS A 30 -2.14 -9.00 -10.27
CA CYS A 30 -2.86 -8.34 -9.20
C CYS A 30 -3.07 -6.85 -9.48
N THR A 31 -2.04 -6.13 -9.92
CA THR A 31 -2.20 -4.73 -10.32
C THR A 31 -3.24 -4.58 -11.43
N TYR A 32 -3.26 -5.51 -12.40
CA TYR A 32 -4.28 -5.54 -13.45
C TYR A 32 -5.68 -5.79 -12.87
N TYR A 33 -5.87 -6.82 -12.03
CA TYR A 33 -7.14 -7.08 -11.35
C TYR A 33 -7.65 -5.86 -10.57
N HIS A 34 -6.78 -5.20 -9.80
CA HIS A 34 -7.11 -4.00 -9.04
C HIS A 34 -7.51 -2.83 -9.95
N SER A 35 -6.82 -2.63 -11.07
CA SER A 35 -7.17 -1.59 -12.05
C SER A 35 -8.55 -1.80 -12.71
N LYS A 36 -9.05 -3.04 -12.72
CA LYS A 36 -10.29 -3.42 -13.39
C LYS A 36 -11.50 -3.56 -12.47
N LYS A 37 -11.36 -3.41 -11.14
CA LYS A 37 -12.50 -3.57 -10.19
C LYS A 37 -13.75 -2.76 -10.52
N ALA A 38 -13.59 -1.57 -11.11
CA ALA A 38 -14.71 -0.69 -11.48
C ALA A 38 -15.15 -0.82 -12.94
N ALA A 39 -14.51 -1.69 -13.73
CA ALA A 39 -14.89 -1.86 -15.13
C ALA A 39 -16.17 -2.71 -15.25
N PRO A 40 -17.08 -2.36 -16.15
CA PRO A 40 -18.30 -3.12 -16.37
C PRO A 40 -17.96 -4.43 -17.07
N MET A 41 -17.93 -5.52 -16.31
CA MET A 41 -17.68 -6.85 -16.86
C MET A 41 -18.48 -7.92 -16.13
N PRO A 42 -18.65 -9.11 -16.74
CA PRO A 42 -19.34 -10.22 -16.11
C PRO A 42 -18.64 -10.68 -14.82
N PRO A 43 -19.38 -11.13 -13.79
CA PRO A 43 -18.79 -11.65 -12.56
C PRO A 43 -17.80 -12.80 -12.77
N SER A 44 -18.04 -13.65 -13.78
CA SER A 44 -17.12 -14.74 -14.15
C SER A 44 -15.74 -14.22 -14.55
N ALA A 45 -15.69 -13.23 -15.45
CA ALA A 45 -14.44 -12.59 -15.88
C ALA A 45 -13.71 -11.90 -14.71
N MET A 46 -14.44 -11.28 -13.77
CA MET A 46 -13.82 -10.73 -12.56
C MET A 46 -13.21 -11.79 -11.67
N ASN A 47 -13.90 -12.93 -11.51
CA ASN A 47 -13.39 -14.04 -10.72
C ASN A 47 -12.15 -14.67 -11.34
N GLU A 48 -12.09 -14.78 -12.66
CA GLU A 48 -10.88 -15.25 -13.37
C GLU A 48 -9.69 -14.33 -13.13
N LEU A 49 -9.87 -13.01 -13.23
CA LEU A 49 -8.81 -12.04 -12.95
C LEU A 49 -8.37 -12.09 -11.48
N LYS A 50 -9.32 -12.29 -10.55
CA LYS A 50 -9.02 -12.51 -9.14
C LYS A 50 -8.20 -13.78 -8.92
N GLN A 51 -8.55 -14.88 -9.58
CA GLN A 51 -7.81 -16.14 -9.46
C GLN A 51 -6.37 -16.01 -9.99
N ARG A 52 -6.17 -15.39 -11.17
CA ARG A 52 -4.83 -15.13 -11.71
C ARG A 52 -3.95 -14.34 -10.75
N CYS A 53 -4.53 -13.33 -10.11
CA CYS A 53 -3.85 -12.59 -9.04
C CYS A 53 -3.43 -13.51 -7.88
N LEU A 54 -4.35 -14.35 -7.36
CA LEU A 54 -4.03 -15.28 -6.26
C LEU A 54 -2.97 -16.32 -6.64
N ASP A 55 -3.03 -16.84 -7.87
CA ASP A 55 -2.05 -17.81 -8.37
C ASP A 55 -0.67 -17.20 -8.59
N SER A 56 -0.60 -15.91 -8.93
CA SER A 56 0.67 -15.18 -9.08
C SER A 56 1.37 -14.86 -7.76
N GLN A 57 0.69 -15.05 -6.62
CA GLN A 57 1.24 -14.86 -5.27
C GLN A 57 1.67 -16.17 -4.59
N LYS A 58 1.41 -17.33 -5.22
CA LYS A 58 1.91 -18.64 -4.75
C LYS A 58 3.36 -18.86 -5.16
#